data_AF-A0A4Y5YR70-F1
#
_entry.id   AF-A0A4Y5YR70-F1
#
_cell.length_a   1.000
_cell.length_b   1.000
_cell.length_c   1.000
_cell.angle_alpha   90.00
_cell.angle_beta   90.00
_cell.angle_gamma   90.00
#
_symmetry.space_group_name_H-M   'P 1'
#
loop_
_entity.id
_entity.type
_entity.pdbx_description
1 polymer ?
#
loop_
_entity_poly.entity_id
_entity_poly.type
_entity_poly.pdbx_seq_one_letter_code
_entity_poly.pdbx_strand_id
1 'polypeptide(L)'
;MFHKRYTVTDPPIMLALYDPVRPEDPAGGVDGTSSEADLTRVQDELSASLGLDALSLWIERGYVWVNVVWDDGTLQDAVDQAYGHGVVIVTSALREID
;
A
#
# COMPACT_ATOMS: atom_id res chain seq x y z
N MET A 1 31.01 13.56 14.25
CA MET A 1 29.63 14.09 14.32
C MET A 1 29.47 15.06 13.15
N PHE A 2 28.63 14.76 12.16
CA PHE A 2 28.42 15.65 11.01
C PHE A 2 27.29 16.63 11.33
N HIS A 3 27.55 17.93 11.23
CA HIS A 3 26.51 18.96 11.34
C HIS A 3 25.89 19.14 9.95
N LYS A 4 24.61 18.81 9.78
CA LYS A 4 23.85 19.16 8.57
C LYS A 4 23.14 20.49 8.78
N ARG A 5 23.22 21.38 7.79
CA ARG A 5 22.51 22.66 7.75
C ARG A 5 21.45 22.57 6.65
N TYR A 6 20.19 22.75 7.03
CA TYR A 6 19.07 22.84 6.09
C TYR A 6 18.90 24.30 5.65
N THR A 7 18.40 24.54 4.44
CA THR A 7 18.03 25.87 3.93
C THR A 7 16.72 25.73 3.16
N VAL A 8 15.80 26.66 3.40
CA VAL A 8 14.51 26.71 2.71
C VAL A 8 14.78 27.04 1.24
N THR A 9 14.35 26.16 0.33
CA THR A 9 14.55 26.35 -1.11
C THR A 9 13.45 27.21 -1.74
N ASP A 10 12.24 27.17 -1.17
CA ASP A 10 11.04 27.80 -1.72
C ASP A 10 10.13 28.41 -0.63
N PRO A 11 9.33 29.45 -0.94
CA PRO A 11 8.37 30.00 0.00
C PRO A 11 7.37 28.92 0.46
N PRO A 12 7.04 28.87 1.77
CA PRO A 12 6.03 27.94 2.25
C PRO A 12 4.65 28.26 1.66
N ILE A 13 3.92 27.22 1.28
CA ILE A 13 2.53 27.33 0.82
C ILE A 13 1.60 27.19 2.03
N MET A 14 0.58 28.03 2.12
CA MET A 14 -0.45 27.90 3.15
C MET A 14 -1.18 26.57 2.98
N LEU A 15 -1.34 25.78 4.06
CA LEU A 15 -2.03 24.49 4.00
C LEU A 15 -3.47 24.61 3.44
N ALA A 16 -4.13 25.77 3.62
CA ALA A 16 -5.45 26.06 3.06
C ALA A 16 -5.48 26.20 1.53
N LEU A 17 -4.33 26.40 0.89
CA LEU A 17 -4.17 26.48 -0.57
C LEU A 17 -3.55 25.20 -1.15
N TYR A 18 -3.17 24.24 -0.31
CA TYR A 18 -2.57 22.99 -0.73
C TYR A 18 -3.66 21.96 -1.00
N ASP A 19 -3.77 21.53 -2.25
CA ASP A 19 -4.63 20.42 -2.67
C ASP A 19 -3.74 19.29 -3.20
N PRO A 20 -3.43 18.26 -2.38
CA PRO A 20 -2.60 17.15 -2.81
C PRO A 20 -3.31 16.34 -3.89
N VAL A 21 -2.59 15.99 -4.95
CA VAL A 21 -3.08 15.04 -5.95
C VAL A 21 -3.44 13.73 -5.23
N ARG A 22 -4.70 13.31 -5.38
CA ARG A 22 -5.14 12.04 -4.82
C ARG A 22 -4.40 10.90 -5.53
N PRO A 23 -3.86 9.93 -4.79
CA PRO A 23 -3.38 8.69 -5.38
C PRO A 23 -4.44 8.01 -6.24
N GLU A 24 -4.02 7.37 -7.33
CA GLU A 24 -4.88 6.48 -8.09
C GLU A 24 -5.36 5.32 -7.19
N ASP A 25 -6.61 4.88 -7.39
CA ASP A 25 -7.13 3.68 -6.72
C ASP A 25 -6.51 2.45 -7.40
N PRO A 26 -5.71 1.62 -6.71
CA PRO A 26 -5.12 0.42 -7.30
C PRO A 26 -6.17 -0.61 -7.73
N ALA A 27 -7.38 -0.59 -7.15
CA ALA A 27 -8.49 -1.44 -7.58
C ALA A 27 -9.24 -0.87 -8.80
N GLY A 28 -8.89 0.33 -9.28
CA GLY A 28 -9.55 1.00 -10.39
C GLY A 28 -11.04 1.27 -10.17
N GLY A 29 -11.51 1.33 -8.92
CA GLY A 29 -12.92 1.48 -8.58
C GLY A 29 -13.78 0.22 -8.81
N VAL A 30 -13.17 -0.93 -9.07
CA VAL A 30 -13.86 -2.22 -9.24
C VAL A 30 -13.76 -3.03 -7.95
N ASP A 31 -14.80 -3.80 -7.64
CA ASP A 31 -14.79 -4.72 -6.49
C ASP A 31 -14.29 -6.10 -6.91
N GLY A 32 -13.60 -6.77 -6.00
CA GLY A 32 -13.09 -8.13 -6.19
C GLY A 32 -14.21 -9.16 -6.18
N THR A 33 -13.95 -10.31 -6.80
CA THR A 33 -14.92 -11.41 -6.93
C THR A 33 -14.61 -12.59 -6.00
N SER A 34 -13.58 -12.48 -5.17
CA SER A 34 -13.15 -13.54 -4.25
C SER A 34 -14.17 -13.78 -3.15
N SER A 35 -14.31 -15.03 -2.70
CA SER A 35 -15.21 -15.37 -1.61
C SER A 35 -14.65 -14.89 -0.26
N GLU A 36 -15.52 -14.57 0.69
CA GLU A 36 -15.11 -14.16 2.04
C GLU A 36 -14.26 -15.23 2.75
N ALA A 37 -14.57 -16.51 2.52
CA ALA A 37 -13.82 -17.63 3.07
C ALA A 37 -12.39 -17.70 2.51
N ASP A 38 -12.24 -17.47 1.20
CA ASP A 38 -10.92 -17.42 0.56
C ASP A 38 -10.13 -16.21 1.04
N LEU A 39 -10.76 -15.05 1.15
CA LEU A 39 -10.12 -13.82 1.61
C LEU A 39 -9.67 -13.94 3.08
N THR A 40 -10.48 -14.55 3.94
CA THR A 40 -10.11 -14.83 5.34
C THR A 40 -8.87 -15.73 5.41
N ARG A 41 -8.85 -16.81 4.62
CA ARG A 41 -7.70 -17.71 4.56
C ARG A 41 -6.43 -16.98 4.11
N VAL A 42 -6.53 -16.16 3.06
CA VAL A 42 -5.38 -15.39 2.53
C VAL A 42 -4.91 -14.35 3.56
N GLN A 43 -5.83 -13.66 4.25
CA GLN A 43 -5.49 -12.73 5.31
C GLN A 43 -4.74 -13.40 6.46
N ASP A 44 -5.16 -14.58 6.90
CA ASP A 44 -4.49 -15.34 7.96
C ASP A 44 -3.08 -15.78 7.54
N GLU A 45 -2.93 -16.30 6.32
CA GLU A 45 -1.64 -16.72 5.75
C GLU A 45 -0.66 -15.54 5.61
N LEU A 46 -1.14 -14.39 5.13
CA LEU A 46 -0.34 -13.17 5.03
C LEU A 46 0.03 -12.60 6.40
N SER A 47 -0.90 -12.60 7.36
CA SER A 47 -0.63 -12.16 8.72
C SER A 47 0.46 -13.00 9.39
N ALA A 48 0.46 -14.32 9.15
CA ALA A 48 1.47 -15.23 9.66
C ALA A 48 2.84 -15.07 8.98
N SER A 49 2.87 -14.74 7.68
CA SER A 49 4.10 -14.65 6.89
C SER A 49 4.78 -13.29 6.94
N LEU A 50 4.02 -12.19 6.81
CA LEU A 50 4.54 -10.82 6.81
C LEU A 50 4.79 -10.31 8.24
N GLY A 51 3.97 -10.73 9.21
CA GLY A 51 4.11 -10.29 10.60
C GLY A 51 4.17 -8.76 10.73
N LEU A 52 5.33 -8.24 11.15
CA LEU A 52 5.57 -6.81 11.37
C LEU A 52 5.94 -6.04 10.10
N ASP A 53 6.19 -6.72 8.98
CA ASP A 53 6.52 -6.06 7.71
C ASP A 53 5.27 -5.44 7.05
N ALA A 54 4.07 -5.92 7.42
CA ALA A 54 2.81 -5.26 7.11
C ALA A 54 2.49 -4.20 8.18
N LEU A 55 2.28 -2.95 7.75
CA LEU A 55 1.78 -1.86 8.61
C LEU A 55 0.32 -2.09 8.99
N SER A 56 -0.48 -2.58 8.03
CA SER A 56 -1.85 -3.01 8.26
C SER A 56 -2.29 -4.04 7.23
N LEU A 57 -3.25 -4.88 7.62
CA LEU A 57 -3.80 -5.92 6.77
C LEU A 57 -5.29 -6.09 7.05
N TRP A 58 -6.15 -5.99 6.02
CA TRP A 58 -7.60 -6.01 6.18
C TRP A 58 -8.32 -6.53 4.93
N ILE A 59 -9.57 -6.97 5.08
CA ILE A 59 -10.43 -7.36 3.96
C ILE A 59 -11.39 -6.21 3.67
N GLU A 60 -11.44 -5.79 2.41
CA GLU A 60 -12.36 -4.75 1.96
C GLU A 60 -12.61 -4.88 0.46
N ARG A 61 -13.86 -4.65 0.04
CA ARG A 61 -14.29 -4.63 -1.37
C ARG A 61 -13.90 -5.87 -2.18
N GLY A 62 -13.84 -7.04 -1.55
CA GLY A 62 -13.50 -8.31 -2.22
C GLY A 62 -12.00 -8.58 -2.37
N TYR A 63 -11.14 -7.84 -1.66
CA TYR A 63 -9.69 -7.99 -1.65
C TYR A 63 -9.13 -8.16 -0.23
N VAL A 64 -7.94 -8.74 -0.13
CA VAL A 64 -7.07 -8.54 1.04
C VAL A 64 -6.15 -7.35 0.74
N TRP A 65 -6.29 -6.28 1.50
CA TRP A 65 -5.43 -5.11 1.42
C TRP A 65 -4.26 -5.27 2.37
N VAL A 66 -3.06 -4.99 1.87
CA VAL A 66 -1.82 -4.97 2.63
C VAL A 66 -1.21 -3.58 2.48
N ASN A 67 -0.98 -2.89 3.60
CA ASN A 67 -0.20 -1.67 3.60
C ASN A 67 1.20 -1.96 4.13
N VAL A 68 2.22 -1.58 3.38
CA VAL A 68 3.64 -1.71 3.75
C VAL A 68 4.32 -0.36 3.74
N VAL A 69 5.50 -0.26 4.34
CA VAL A 69 6.29 0.98 4.31
C VAL A 69 6.62 1.35 2.86
N TRP A 70 7.12 0.39 2.09
CA TRP A 70 7.47 0.55 0.69
C TRP A 70 7.53 -0.81 0.00
N ASP A 71 7.15 -0.83 -1.26
CA ASP A 71 7.25 -1.94 -2.20
C ASP A 71 7.63 -1.35 -3.56
N ASP A 72 8.62 -1.94 -4.24
CA ASP A 72 8.97 -1.67 -5.64
C ASP A 72 8.11 -2.44 -6.63
N GLY A 73 7.15 -3.21 -6.14
CA GLY A 73 6.27 -4.09 -6.90
C GLY A 73 6.62 -5.57 -6.73
N THR A 74 7.78 -5.89 -6.14
CA THR A 74 8.19 -7.29 -5.97
C THR A 74 7.29 -8.05 -5.00
N LEU A 75 6.75 -7.39 -3.97
CA LEU A 75 5.78 -7.99 -3.07
C LEU A 75 4.43 -8.20 -3.79
N GLN A 76 3.95 -7.21 -4.54
CA GLN A 76 2.73 -7.36 -5.34
C GLN A 76 2.83 -8.54 -6.32
N ASP A 77 3.95 -8.66 -7.04
CA ASP A 77 4.18 -9.77 -7.97
C ASP A 77 4.18 -11.13 -7.26
N ALA A 78 4.78 -11.20 -6.07
CA ALA A 78 4.84 -12.42 -5.27
C ALA A 78 3.45 -12.86 -4.80
N VAL A 79 2.62 -11.93 -4.30
CA VAL A 79 1.26 -12.27 -3.85
C VAL A 79 0.32 -12.58 -5.02
N ASP A 80 0.49 -11.92 -6.17
CA ASP A 80 -0.24 -12.25 -7.40
C ASP A 80 0.11 -13.66 -7.90
N GLN A 81 1.38 -14.06 -7.82
CA GLN A 81 1.81 -15.42 -8.16
C GLN A 81 1.24 -16.45 -7.17
N ALA A 82 1.18 -16.12 -5.88
CA ALA A 82 0.74 -17.05 -4.83
C ALA A 82 -0.79 -17.25 -4.81
N TYR A 83 -1.56 -16.19 -5.01
CA TYR A 83 -3.01 -16.18 -4.78
C TYR A 83 -3.84 -15.88 -6.03
N GLY A 84 -3.19 -15.44 -7.12
CA GLY A 84 -3.84 -14.96 -8.33
C GLY A 84 -4.04 -13.45 -8.31
N HIS A 85 -4.02 -12.85 -9.51
CA HIS A 85 -4.25 -11.43 -9.68
C HIS A 85 -5.62 -10.99 -9.12
N GLY A 86 -5.64 -9.83 -8.48
CA GLY A 86 -6.87 -9.23 -7.97
C GLY A 86 -7.43 -9.90 -6.70
N VAL A 87 -6.61 -10.67 -5.99
CA VAL A 87 -6.94 -11.20 -4.66
C VAL A 87 -6.34 -10.33 -3.56
N VAL A 88 -5.07 -9.95 -3.72
CA VAL A 88 -4.32 -9.14 -2.76
C VAL A 88 -3.92 -7.82 -3.41
N ILE A 89 -4.13 -6.71 -2.70
CA ILE A 89 -3.70 -5.38 -3.13
C ILE A 89 -2.66 -4.86 -2.14
N VAL A 90 -1.44 -4.68 -2.61
CA VAL A 90 -0.33 -4.09 -1.86
C VAL A 90 -0.30 -2.59 -2.08
N THR A 91 -0.19 -1.83 -1.00
CA THR A 91 -0.08 -0.38 -1.03
C THR A 91 1.12 0.09 -0.21
N SER A 92 1.84 1.08 -0.72
CA SER A 92 3.03 1.63 -0.07
C SER A 92 2.70 2.96 0.62
N ALA A 93 3.11 3.08 1.89
CA ALA A 93 3.04 4.34 2.63
C ALA A 93 4.02 5.39 2.08
N LEU A 94 5.18 4.94 1.59
CA LEU A 94 6.18 5.76 0.91
C LEU A 94 6.13 5.55 -0.60
N ARG A 95 6.50 6.60 -1.34
CA ARG A 95 6.62 6.58 -2.81
C ARG A 95 7.93 7.21 -3.21
N GLU A 96 8.45 6.76 -4.33
CA GLU A 96 9.50 7.50 -5.01
C GLU A 96 8.94 8.84 -5.49
N ILE A 97 9.77 9.87 -5.40
CA ILE A 97 9.48 11.21 -5.90
C ILE A 97 10.47 11.41 -7.05
N ASP A 98 9.96 11.74 -8.24
CA ASP A 98 10.77 12.14 -9.39
C ASP A 98 11.38 13.54 -9.21
#